data_AF-A0A1B6KDM9-F1
#
_entry.id   AF-A0A1B6KDM9-F1
#
_cell.length_a   1.000
_cell.length_b   1.000
_cell.length_c   1.000
_cell.angle_alpha   90.00
_cell.angle_beta   90.00
_cell.angle_gamma   90.00
#
_symmetry.space_group_name_H-M   'P 1'
#
loop_
_entity.id
_entity.type
_entity.pdbx_description
1 polymer ?
#
loop_
_entity_poly.entity_id
_entity_poly.type
_entity_poly.pdbx_seq_one_letter_code
_entity_poly.pdbx_strand_id
1 'polypeptide(L)'
;DKTLLGCRKNMLPTFNIQDDCISLMSFTEFNKTSGKIRKYCVKEMFIKQLVQLRGLSVEKALAIVERYPCPRNLIMAFQNKSDDKLLANIPVGNLNRKIGPVISKAVYELYNKSVLS
;
A
#
# COMPACT_ATOMS: atom_id res chain seq x y z
N ASP A 1 -6.35 40.15 -15.89
CA ASP A 1 -5.01 39.54 -15.79
C ASP A 1 -5.01 38.44 -14.77
N LYS A 2 -4.30 37.34 -15.02
CA LYS A 2 -4.14 36.23 -14.06
C LYS A 2 -2.78 36.30 -13.39
N THR A 3 -2.73 36.08 -12.09
CA THR A 3 -1.51 36.06 -11.29
C THR A 3 -1.11 34.62 -10.97
N LEU A 4 0.15 34.27 -11.24
CA LEU A 4 0.71 32.96 -10.90
C LEU A 4 1.56 33.07 -9.64
N LEU A 5 1.30 32.20 -8.67
CA LEU A 5 2.01 32.12 -7.40
C LEU A 5 2.80 30.83 -7.32
N GLY A 6 4.04 30.90 -6.83
CA GLY A 6 4.86 29.70 -6.59
C GLY A 6 4.54 29.07 -5.23
N CYS A 7 4.29 27.76 -5.19
CA CYS A 7 4.11 27.01 -3.95
C CYS A 7 4.80 25.63 -3.97
N ARG A 8 4.89 24.97 -2.82
CA ARG A 8 5.37 23.57 -2.73
C ARG A 8 4.30 22.59 -3.20
N LYS A 9 4.73 21.41 -3.67
CA LYS A 9 3.84 20.35 -4.17
C LYS A 9 2.81 19.88 -3.14
N ASN A 10 3.20 19.75 -1.88
CA ASN A 10 2.30 19.32 -0.79
C ASN A 10 1.33 20.42 -0.32
N MET A 11 1.50 21.65 -0.81
CA MET A 11 0.68 22.82 -0.51
C MET A 11 -0.11 23.30 -1.72
N LEU A 12 -0.16 22.50 -2.81
CA LEU A 12 -0.93 22.86 -3.99
C LEU A 12 -2.42 22.86 -3.65
N PRO A 13 -3.10 24.01 -3.76
CA PRO A 13 -4.54 24.06 -3.60
C PRO A 13 -5.22 23.46 -4.83
N THR A 14 -6.45 22.98 -4.67
CA THR A 14 -7.35 22.81 -5.81
C THR A 14 -7.66 24.18 -6.39
N PHE A 15 -7.55 24.33 -7.71
CA PHE A 15 -7.84 25.60 -8.39
C PHE A 15 -8.77 25.37 -9.58
N ASN A 16 -9.45 26.43 -9.99
CA ASN A 16 -10.21 26.52 -11.23
C ASN A 16 -9.44 27.37 -12.24
N ILE A 17 -9.56 27.05 -13.53
CA ILE A 17 -9.01 27.86 -14.62
C ILE A 17 -9.55 29.29 -14.60
N GLN A 18 -10.74 29.52 -14.05
CA GLN A 18 -11.34 30.85 -13.94
C GLN A 18 -10.76 31.71 -12.79
N ASP A 19 -9.93 31.13 -11.92
CA ASP A 19 -9.36 31.86 -10.79
C ASP A 19 -8.38 32.95 -11.25
N ASP A 20 -8.46 34.11 -10.60
CA ASP A 20 -7.56 35.24 -10.85
C ASP A 20 -6.14 34.97 -10.33
N CYS A 21 -6.01 34.15 -9.29
CA CYS A 21 -4.74 33.73 -8.70
C CYS A 21 -4.60 32.21 -8.74
N ILE A 22 -3.55 31.70 -9.39
CA ILE A 22 -3.29 30.27 -9.52
C ILE A 22 -1.93 29.93 -8.88
N SER A 23 -1.97 29.08 -7.86
CA SER A 23 -0.75 28.57 -7.21
C SER A 23 -0.23 27.32 -7.92
N LEU A 24 1.02 27.36 -8.36
CA LEU A 24 1.71 26.29 -9.08
C LEU A 24 3.04 25.94 -8.43
N MET A 25 3.51 24.70 -8.61
CA MET A 25 4.86 24.33 -8.21
C MET A 25 5.90 24.81 -9.23
N SER A 26 7.14 25.06 -8.77
CA SER A 26 8.24 25.40 -9.69
C SER A 26 8.61 24.23 -10.60
N PHE A 27 9.14 24.52 -11.80
CA PHE A 27 9.65 23.49 -12.71
C PHE A 27 10.74 22.63 -12.07
N THR A 28 11.62 23.23 -11.26
CA THR A 28 12.66 22.51 -10.52
C THR A 28 12.07 21.51 -9.52
N GLU A 29 11.00 21.88 -8.82
CA GLU A 29 10.30 20.98 -7.89
C GLU A 29 9.52 19.89 -8.63
N PHE A 30 8.88 20.23 -9.74
CA PHE A 30 8.26 19.26 -10.63
C PHE A 30 9.28 18.21 -11.09
N ASN A 31 10.45 18.62 -11.59
CA ASN A 31 11.49 17.69 -12.03
C ASN A 31 12.06 16.84 -10.89
N LYS A 32 12.29 17.43 -9.71
CA LYS A 32 12.74 16.69 -8.52
C LYS A 32 11.73 15.62 -8.10
N THR A 33 10.44 15.97 -8.11
CA THR A 33 9.38 15.04 -7.70
C THR A 33 8.97 14.05 -8.79
N SER A 34 9.32 14.32 -10.04
CA SER A 34 9.21 13.40 -11.18
C SER A 34 10.45 12.52 -11.35
N GLY A 35 11.41 12.60 -10.42
CA GLY A 35 12.58 11.75 -10.39
C GLY A 35 12.23 10.26 -10.30
N LYS A 36 13.16 9.41 -10.76
CA LYS A 36 12.96 7.95 -10.89
C LYS A 36 12.71 7.21 -9.57
N ILE A 37 12.99 7.85 -8.41
CA ILE A 37 12.91 7.23 -7.09
C ILE A 37 11.57 7.57 -6.44
N ARG A 38 10.66 6.60 -6.42
CA ARG A 38 9.41 6.68 -5.66
C ARG A 38 9.66 6.24 -4.21
N LYS A 39 9.31 7.08 -3.25
CA LYS A 39 9.28 6.72 -1.83
C LYS A 39 8.01 5.91 -1.56
N TYR A 40 8.17 4.76 -0.93
CA TYR A 40 7.06 3.93 -0.46
C TYR A 40 7.09 3.92 1.06
N CYS A 41 5.93 4.09 1.69
CA CYS A 41 5.78 3.79 3.10
C CYS A 41 5.75 2.26 3.32
N VAL A 42 5.88 1.83 4.57
CA VAL A 42 5.90 0.41 4.95
C VAL A 42 4.64 -0.33 4.45
N LYS A 43 3.46 0.30 4.55
CA LYS A 43 2.19 -0.27 4.06
C LYS A 43 2.22 -0.49 2.54
N GLU A 44 2.65 0.50 1.77
CA GLU A 44 2.72 0.39 0.30
C GLU A 44 3.72 -0.68 -0.14
N MET A 45 4.88 -0.75 0.52
CA MET A 45 5.87 -1.78 0.22
C MET A 45 5.35 -3.17 0.59
N PHE A 46 4.63 -3.28 1.71
CA PHE A 46 4.06 -4.55 2.14
C PHE A 46 2.98 -5.05 1.17
N ILE A 47 2.10 -4.18 0.69
CA ILE A 47 1.13 -4.50 -0.37
C ILE A 47 1.87 -5.02 -1.61
N LYS A 48 2.93 -4.32 -2.04
CA LYS A 48 3.75 -4.74 -3.20
C LYS A 48 4.37 -6.13 -3.03
N GLN A 49 4.85 -6.46 -1.82
CA GLN A 49 5.39 -7.78 -1.51
C GLN A 49 4.31 -8.86 -1.62
N LEU A 50 3.15 -8.63 -1.01
CA LEU A 50 2.04 -9.60 -1.02
C LEU A 50 1.52 -9.90 -2.42
N VAL A 51 1.42 -8.89 -3.29
CA VAL A 51 0.93 -9.05 -4.67
C VAL A 51 1.89 -9.88 -5.55
N GLN A 52 3.14 -10.10 -5.13
CA GLN A 52 4.05 -11.02 -5.84
C GLN A 52 3.64 -12.49 -5.67
N LEU A 53 2.84 -12.83 -4.64
CA LEU A 53 2.35 -14.19 -4.45
C LEU A 53 1.22 -14.50 -5.44
N ARG A 54 1.32 -15.64 -6.13
CA ARG A 54 0.25 -16.10 -7.04
C ARG A 54 -1.08 -16.19 -6.31
N GLY A 55 -2.13 -15.62 -6.90
CA GLY A 55 -3.49 -15.64 -6.36
C GLY A 55 -3.83 -14.51 -5.38
N LEU A 56 -2.85 -13.68 -5.00
CA LEU A 56 -3.03 -12.47 -4.19
C LEU A 56 -3.26 -11.24 -5.08
N SER A 57 -4.52 -10.88 -5.28
CA SER A 57 -4.88 -9.62 -5.93
C SER A 57 -4.58 -8.42 -5.03
N VAL A 58 -4.55 -7.22 -5.62
CA VAL A 58 -4.37 -5.97 -4.88
C VAL A 58 -5.41 -5.81 -3.77
N GLU A 59 -6.68 -6.14 -4.03
CA GLU A 59 -7.75 -6.10 -3.03
C GLU A 59 -7.49 -7.03 -1.84
N LYS A 60 -7.01 -8.26 -2.09
CA LYS A 60 -6.66 -9.20 -1.03
C LYS A 60 -5.47 -8.68 -0.20
N ALA A 61 -4.47 -8.12 -0.86
CA ALA A 61 -3.31 -7.54 -0.18
C ALA A 61 -3.71 -6.35 0.69
N LEU A 62 -4.58 -5.46 0.18
CA LEU A 62 -5.14 -4.35 0.95
C LEU A 62 -5.88 -4.84 2.20
N ALA A 63 -6.75 -5.85 2.07
CA ALA A 63 -7.49 -6.41 3.20
C ALA A 63 -6.56 -7.02 4.28
N ILE A 64 -5.44 -7.64 3.89
CA ILE A 64 -4.43 -8.11 4.83
C ILE A 64 -3.74 -6.93 5.51
N VAL A 65 -3.26 -5.94 4.75
CA VAL A 65 -2.50 -4.78 5.27
C VAL A 65 -3.36 -3.86 6.15
N GLU A 66 -4.67 -3.80 5.91
CA GLU A 66 -5.61 -3.10 6.78
C GLU A 66 -5.63 -3.70 8.19
N ARG A 67 -5.59 -5.03 8.30
CA ARG A 67 -5.57 -5.73 9.60
C ARG A 67 -4.17 -5.87 10.19
N TYR A 68 -3.15 -5.97 9.34
CA TYR A 68 -1.75 -6.11 9.72
C TYR A 68 -0.91 -5.06 8.96
N PRO A 69 -0.72 -3.84 9.51
CA PRO A 69 -0.10 -2.72 8.78
C PRO A 69 1.33 -2.95 8.24
N CYS A 70 2.07 -3.90 8.81
CA CYS A 70 3.41 -4.25 8.35
C CYS A 70 3.71 -5.75 8.52
N PRO A 71 4.77 -6.27 7.88
CA PRO A 71 5.13 -7.69 7.97
C PRO A 71 5.32 -8.17 9.41
N ARG A 72 5.92 -7.34 10.28
CA ARG A 72 6.14 -7.70 11.68
C ARG A 72 4.83 -7.96 12.44
N ASN A 73 3.80 -7.15 12.21
CA ASN A 73 2.49 -7.38 12.83
C ASN A 73 1.90 -8.73 12.39
N LEU A 74 2.04 -9.07 11.11
CA LEU A 74 1.54 -10.33 10.57
C LEU A 74 2.31 -11.54 11.13
N ILE A 75 3.64 -11.48 11.15
CA ILE A 75 4.51 -12.52 11.71
C ILE A 75 4.16 -12.78 13.17
N MET A 76 4.05 -11.73 13.99
CA MET A 76 3.67 -11.88 15.40
C MET A 76 2.28 -12.51 15.56
N ALA A 77 1.33 -12.16 14.69
CA ALA A 77 -0.01 -12.76 14.73
C ALA A 77 0.01 -14.25 14.38
N PHE A 78 0.84 -14.66 13.42
CA PHE A 78 1.04 -16.07 13.11
C PHE A 78 1.75 -16.83 14.23
N GLN A 79 2.79 -16.26 14.84
CA GLN A 79 3.50 -16.87 15.97
C GLN A 79 2.60 -17.04 17.20
N ASN A 80 1.75 -16.06 17.50
CA ASN A 80 0.87 -16.11 18.66
C ASN A 80 -0.25 -17.15 18.53
N LYS A 81 -0.73 -17.41 17.31
CA LYS A 81 -1.85 -18.33 17.07
C LYS A 81 -1.43 -19.69 16.53
N SER A 82 -0.22 -19.80 15.96
CA SER A 82 0.26 -21.00 15.27
C SER A 82 -0.76 -21.56 14.27
N ASP A 83 -1.45 -20.66 13.55
CA ASP A 83 -2.57 -20.99 12.68
C ASP A 83 -2.31 -20.52 11.24
N ASP A 84 -2.16 -21.49 10.32
CA ASP A 84 -1.95 -21.24 8.89
C ASP A 84 -3.21 -20.75 8.17
N LYS A 85 -4.38 -20.82 8.81
CA LYS A 85 -5.69 -20.33 8.30
C LYS A 85 -6.07 -18.97 8.88
N LEU A 86 -5.18 -18.30 9.62
CA LEU A 86 -5.45 -17.01 10.25
C LEU A 86 -6.05 -15.95 9.30
N LEU A 87 -5.61 -15.95 8.04
CA LEU A 87 -6.05 -14.98 7.04
C LEU A 87 -7.26 -15.46 6.23
N ALA A 88 -7.62 -16.75 6.31
CA ALA A 88 -8.56 -17.39 5.41
C ALA A 88 -9.95 -16.74 5.41
N ASN A 89 -10.37 -16.22 6.56
CA ASN A 89 -11.69 -15.63 6.77
C ASN A 89 -11.72 -14.09 6.65
N ILE A 90 -10.60 -13.45 6.30
CA ILE A 90 -10.58 -12.00 6.07
C ILE A 90 -11.47 -11.68 4.85
N PRO A 91 -12.46 -10.78 5.00
CA PRO A 91 -13.30 -10.35 3.90
C PRO A 91 -12.53 -9.42 2.95
N VAL A 92 -12.85 -9.50 1.67
CA VAL A 92 -12.17 -8.78 0.59
C VAL A 92 -13.20 -8.07 -0.27
N GLY A 93 -13.01 -6.76 -0.41
CA GLY A 93 -13.85 -5.88 -1.22
C GLY A 93 -15.31 -5.83 -0.78
N ASN A 94 -16.15 -5.21 -1.61
CA ASN A 94 -17.55 -4.93 -1.27
C ASN A 94 -18.43 -6.19 -1.20
N LEU A 95 -18.02 -7.27 -1.87
CA LEU A 95 -18.74 -8.55 -1.89
C LEU A 95 -18.38 -9.47 -0.71
N ASN A 96 -17.53 -9.01 0.22
CA ASN A 96 -17.09 -9.77 1.40
C ASN A 96 -16.58 -11.19 1.07
N ARG A 97 -15.95 -11.36 -0.10
CA ARG A 97 -15.35 -12.65 -0.47
C ARG A 97 -14.19 -12.93 0.47
N LYS A 98 -14.06 -14.17 0.92
CA LYS A 98 -12.97 -14.56 1.83
C LYS A 98 -11.67 -14.75 1.04
N ILE A 99 -10.52 -14.46 1.67
CA ILE A 99 -9.20 -14.75 1.09
C ILE A 99 -9.04 -16.24 0.76
N GLY A 100 -9.52 -17.11 1.65
CA GLY A 100 -9.47 -18.55 1.50
C GLY A 100 -8.22 -19.21 2.11
N PRO A 101 -8.30 -20.50 2.47
CA PRO A 101 -7.27 -21.21 3.23
C PRO A 101 -5.97 -21.43 2.45
N VAL A 102 -6.05 -21.63 1.13
CA VAL A 102 -4.86 -21.87 0.29
C VAL A 102 -3.92 -20.65 0.31
N ILE A 103 -4.48 -19.45 0.15
CA ILE A 103 -3.70 -18.21 0.19
C ILE A 103 -3.20 -17.94 1.60
N SER A 104 -4.05 -18.14 2.62
CA SER A 104 -3.64 -17.99 4.03
C SER A 104 -2.40 -18.84 4.33
N LYS A 105 -2.42 -20.12 3.93
CA LYS A 105 -1.29 -21.03 4.09
C LYS A 105 -0.07 -20.57 3.33
N ALA A 106 -0.20 -20.15 2.07
CA ALA A 106 0.94 -19.65 1.28
C ALA A 106 1.63 -18.44 1.94
N VAL A 107 0.85 -17.51 2.50
CA VAL A 107 1.38 -16.35 3.23
C VAL A 107 2.02 -16.77 4.55
N TYR A 108 1.39 -17.68 5.30
CA TYR A 108 1.96 -18.26 6.51
C TYR A 108 3.33 -18.87 6.23
N GLU A 109 3.44 -19.70 5.19
CA GLU A 109 4.69 -20.33 4.81
C GLU A 109 5.77 -19.31 4.42
N LEU A 110 5.43 -18.26 3.67
CA LEU A 110 6.39 -17.21 3.30
C LEU A 110 7.00 -16.51 4.53
N TYR A 111 6.20 -16.26 5.56
CA TYR A 111 6.61 -15.45 6.71
C TYR A 111 7.07 -16.24 7.93
N ASN A 112 6.77 -17.55 8.00
CA ASN A 112 7.18 -18.43 9.10
C ASN A 112 8.13 -19.57 8.71
N LYS A 113 8.29 -19.93 7.42
CA LYS A 113 9.35 -20.86 7.04
C LYS A 113 10.67 -20.09 6.93
N SER A 114 11.66 -20.49 7.72
CA SER A 114 13.05 -20.06 7.55
C SER A 114 13.58 -20.59 6.21
N VAL A 115 13.50 -19.80 5.15
CA VAL A 115 14.30 -20.07 3.96
C VAL A 115 15.72 -19.60 4.28
N LEU A 116 16.58 -20.57 4.65
CA LEU A 116 18.06 -20.60 4.70
C LEU A 116 18.58 -21.33 5.97
N SER A 117 18.20 -22.60 6.14
CA SER A 117 19.01 -23.58 6.88
C SER A 117 19.59 -24.58 5.92
#